data_AF-A0ABD2PMZ5-F1
#
_entry.id   AF-A0ABD2PMZ5-F1
#
_cell.length_a   1.000
_cell.length_b   1.000
_cell.length_c   1.000
_cell.angle_alpha   90.00
_cell.angle_beta   90.00
_cell.angle_gamma   90.00
#
_symmetry.space_group_name_H-M   'P 1'
#
loop_
_entity.id
_entity.type
_entity.pdbx_description
1 polymer ?
#
loop_
_entity_poly.entity_id
_entity_poly.type
_entity_poly.pdbx_seq_one_letter_code
_entity_poly.pdbx_strand_id
1 'polypeptide(L)' 'MQQMWDFRLNGDYCDAFLRVRGKKGTVKAHRLVLATASEYLNSRMSKNMINLPQDLDLDSVDRVVEYIYRDSEI' A
#
# COMPACT_ATOMS: atom_id res chain seq x y z
N MET A 1 6.82 -8.45 10.93
CA MET A 1 5.74 -7.81 10.13
C MET A 1 4.72 -7.06 11.01
N GLN A 2 4.25 -7.62 12.13
CA GLN A 2 3.33 -6.95 13.06
C GLN A 2 3.73 -5.51 13.47
N GLN A 3 5.00 -5.26 13.82
CA GLN A 3 5.45 -3.90 14.17
C GLN A 3 5.36 -2.90 13.00
N MET A 4 5.57 -3.36 11.76
CA MET A 4 5.41 -2.52 10.56
C MET A 4 3.93 -2.18 10.32
N TRP A 5 3.03 -3.09 10.68
CA TRP A 5 1.59 -2.85 10.63
C TRP A 5 1.18 -1.74 11.60
N ASP A 6 1.70 -1.77 12.82
CA ASP A 6 1.43 -0.73 13.81
C ASP A 6 1.96 0.64 13.34
N PHE A 7 3.17 0.71 12.77
CA PHE A 7 3.68 1.94 12.16
C PHE A 7 2.77 2.45 11.03
N ARG A 8 2.24 1.55 10.19
CA ARG A 8 1.30 1.95 9.12
C ARG A 8 0.01 2.53 9.70
N LEU A 9 -0.58 1.92 10.74
CA LEU A 9 -1.81 2.40 11.38
C LEU A 9 -1.62 3.79 11.99
N ASN A 10 -0.46 4.05 12.59
CA ASN A 10 -0.12 5.36 13.14
C ASN A 10 0.27 6.38 12.06
N GLY A 11 0.56 5.93 10.84
CA GLY A 11 1.08 6.74 9.75
C GLY A 11 2.56 7.11 9.90
N ASP A 12 3.27 6.45 10.82
CA ASP A 12 4.70 6.63 11.04
C ASP A 12 5.47 6.17 9.81
N TYR A 13 6.47 6.94 9.39
CA TYR A 13 7.40 6.62 8.30
C TYR A 13 6.77 6.24 6.94
N CYS A 14 5.46 6.46 6.74
CA CYS A 14 4.79 6.15 5.48
C CYS A 14 5.26 7.06 4.34
N ASP A 15 5.88 6.46 3.34
CA ASP A 15 6.52 7.11 2.18
C ASP A 15 5.93 6.66 0.82
N ALA A 16 4.94 5.77 0.83
CA ALA A 16 4.13 5.37 -0.32
C ALA A 16 2.65 5.73 -0.13
N PHE A 17 2.05 6.33 -1.16
CA PHE A 17 0.65 6.73 -1.21
C PHE A 17 0.00 6.11 -2.45
N LEU A 18 -0.87 5.11 -2.24
CA LEU A 18 -1.64 4.50 -3.32
C LEU A 18 -2.92 5.30 -3.55
N ARG A 19 -3.13 5.77 -4.77
CA ARG A 19 -4.32 6.51 -5.17
C ARG A 19 -5.02 5.79 -6.29
N VAL A 20 -6.29 5.44 -6.08
CA VAL A 20 -7.16 4.91 -7.14
C VAL A 20 -7.67 6.07 -7.99
N ARG A 21 -7.49 6.01 -9.30
CA ARG A 21 -7.95 7.06 -10.23
C ARG A 21 -9.46 7.27 -10.10
N GLY A 22 -9.90 8.53 -10.01
CA GLY A 22 -11.32 8.87 -9.89
C GLY A 22 -11.93 8.64 -8.50
N LYS A 23 -11.18 8.08 -7.53
CA LYS A 23 -11.61 7.94 -6.14
C LYS A 23 -10.97 9.02 -5.27
N LYS A 24 -11.68 9.44 -4.22
CA LYS A 24 -11.14 10.34 -3.19
C LYS A 24 -10.40 9.49 -2.15
N GLY A 25 -9.25 9.99 -1.67
CA GLY A 25 -8.45 9.33 -0.65
C GLY A 25 -7.21 8.64 -1.19
N THR A 26 -6.41 8.13 -0.25
CA THR A 26 -5.15 7.42 -0.52
C THR A 26 -4.92 6.36 0.55
N VAL A 27 -4.42 5.20 0.16
CA VAL A 27 -3.88 4.20 1.10
C VAL A 27 -2.42 4.54 1.39
N LYS A 28 -2.09 4.73 2.67
CA LYS A 28 -0.71 4.99 3.12
C LYS A 28 0.01 3.67 3.41
N ALA A 29 1.28 3.60 3.03
CA ALA A 29 2.13 2.46 3.26
C ALA A 29 3.62 2.86 3.22
N HIS A 30 4.48 1.90 3.54
CA HIS A 30 5.92 1.94 3.37
C HIS A 30 6.34 1.31 2.04
N ARG A 31 7.15 2.04 1.27
CA ARG A 31 7.75 1.61 0.01
C ARG A 31 8.46 0.27 0.15
N LEU A 32 9.30 0.13 1.19
CA LEU A 32 10.05 -1.10 1.45
C LEU A 32 9.14 -2.33 1.49
N VAL A 33 8.03 -2.24 2.23
CA VAL A 33 7.08 -3.35 2.42
C VAL A 33 6.32 -3.67 1.13
N LEU A 34 5.90 -2.65 0.38
CA LEU A 34 5.21 -2.87 -0.90
C LEU A 34 6.11 -3.49 -1.97
N ALA A 35 7.38 -3.05 -2.03
CA ALA A 35 8.33 -3.55 -3.03
C ALA A 35 8.73 -5.01 -2.81
N THR A 36 8.83 -5.45 -1.55
CA THR A 36 9.15 -6.84 -1.23
C THR A 36 8.00 -7.79 -1.55
N ALA A 37 6.74 -7.31 -1.49
CA ALA A 37 5.56 -8.15 -1.68
C ALA A 37 4.98 -8.13 -3.09
N SER A 38 5.34 -7.15 -3.93
CA SER A 38 4.75 -7.01 -5.27
C SER A 38 5.71 -6.37 -6.27
N GLU A 39 6.10 -7.12 -7.30
CA GLU A 39 6.87 -6.60 -8.44
C GLU A 39 6.14 -5.48 -9.18
N TYR A 40 4.81 -5.57 -9.28
CA TYR A 40 3.99 -4.52 -9.88
C TYR A 40 4.12 -3.20 -9.12
N LEU A 41 4.03 -3.22 -7.79
CA LEU A 41 4.19 -2.02 -6.98
C LEU A 41 5.63 -1.52 -6.99
N ASN A 42 6.60 -2.43 -6.93
CA ASN A 42 8.02 -2.11 -7.00
C ASN A 42 8.39 -1.36 -8.29
N SER A 43 7.95 -1.87 -9.44
CA SER A 43 8.21 -1.24 -10.75
C SER A 43 7.59 0.15 -10.91
N ARG A 44 6.54 0.47 -10.15
CA ARG A 44 5.85 1.77 -10.17
C ARG A 44 6.32 2.74 -9.09
N MET A 45 7.29 2.34 -8.27
CA MET A 45 7.72 3.08 -7.09
C MET A 45 8.73 4.21 -7.39
N SER A 46 8.82 4.68 -8.63
CA SER A 46 9.66 5.83 -8.99
C SER A 46 9.18 7.16 -8.38
N LYS A 47 7.95 7.20 -7.83
CA LYS A 47 7.36 8.34 -7.11
C LYS A 47 6.71 7.86 -5.82
N ASN A 48 6.62 8.76 -4.84
CA ASN A 48 5.93 8.47 -3.57
C ASN A 48 4.42 8.23 -3.77
N MET A 49 3.85 8.69 -4.88
CA MET A 49 2.44 8.46 -5.20
C MET A 49 2.28 7.49 -6.38
N ILE A 50 1.63 6.37 -6.11
CA ILE A 50 1.34 5.31 -7.08
C ILE A 50 -0.12 5.46 -7.52
N ASN A 51 -0.34 5.72 -8.80
CA ASN A 51 -1.69 5.81 -9.35
C ASN A 51 -2.15 4.45 -9.84
N LEU A 52 -3.18 3.93 -9.19
CA LEU A 52 -3.82 2.67 -9.53
C LEU A 52 -4.98 2.87 -10.53
N PRO A 53 -5.31 1.82 -11.31
CA PRO A 53 -6.45 1.83 -12.23
C PRO A 53 -7.78 2.22 -11.55
N GLN A 54 -8.71 2.83 -12.29
CA GLN A 54 -9.96 3.40 -11.76
C GLN A 54 -11.04 2.36 -11.44
N ASP A 55 -10.89 1.17 -12.01
CA ASP A 55 -11.72 -0.02 -11.83
C ASP A 55 -11.46 -0.74 -10.50
N LEU A 56 -10.35 -0.40 -9.83
CA LEU A 56 -10.11 -0.87 -8.48
C LEU A 56 -10.95 -0.08 -7.47
N ASP A 57 -11.26 -0.75 -6.37
CA ASP A 57 -11.89 -0.16 -5.21
C ASP A 57 -10.83 0.17 -4.13
N LEU A 58 -11.01 1.31 -3.44
CA LEU A 58 -10.01 1.80 -2.48
C LEU A 58 -9.93 0.88 -1.26
N ASP A 59 -11.06 0.36 -0.79
CA ASP A 59 -11.11 -0.55 0.36
C ASP A 59 -10.47 -1.90 0.01
N SER A 60 -10.70 -2.37 -1.22
CA SER A 60 -10.07 -3.59 -1.74
C SER A 60 -8.55 -3.44 -1.82
N VAL A 61 -8.06 -2.27 -2.27
CA VAL A 61 -6.62 -1.96 -2.22
C VAL A 61 -6.11 -1.95 -0.79
N ASP A 62 -6.82 -1.30 0.13
CA ASP A 62 -6.41 -1.21 1.54
C ASP A 62 -6.29 -2.59 2.20
N ARG A 63 -7.22 -3.51 1.89
CA ARG A 63 -7.20 -4.92 2.31
C ARG A 63 -6.03 -5.70 1.75
N VAL A 64 -5.68 -5.50 0.48
CA VAL A 64 -4.47 -6.12 -0.10
C VAL A 64 -3.22 -5.60 0.59
N VAL A 65 -3.14 -4.30 0.88
CA VAL A 65 -2.02 -3.78 1.67
C VAL A 65 -2.06 -4.36 3.09
N GLU A 66 -3.21 -4.49 3.74
CA GLU A 66 -3.30 -5.16 5.05
C GLU A 66 -2.74 -6.58 4.98
N TYR A 67 -3.15 -7.37 3.99
CA TYR A 67 -2.63 -8.72 3.77
C TYR A 67 -1.10 -8.73 3.61
N ILE A 68 -0.54 -7.81 2.83
CA ILE A 68 0.92 -7.65 2.69
C ILE A 68 1.59 -7.42 4.05
N TYR A 69 0.99 -6.62 4.93
CA TYR A 69 1.60 -6.23 6.22
C TYR A 69 1.48 -7.28 7.31
N ARG A 70 0.45 -8.13 7.25
CA ARG A 70 0.21 -9.12 8.30
C ARG A 70 0.94 -10.43 8.04
N ASP A 71 1.52 -10.56 6.85
CA ASP A 71 2.06 -11.82 6.31
C ASP A 71 0.96 -12.88 6.26
N SER A 72 1.02 -13.78 5.30
CA SER A 72 -0.04 -14.76 5.09
C SER A 72 0.00 -15.84 6.18
N GLU A 73 -0.55 -15.57 7.37
CA GLU A 73 -1.14 -16.63 8.19
C GLU A 73 -2.51 -16.99 7.60
N ILE A 74 -2.48 -17.68 6.46
CA ILE A 74 -3.56 -18.52 5.92
C ILE A 74 -3.00 -19.93 5.78
#